data_AF-A0A8X7C367-F1
#
_entry.id   AF-A0A8X7C367-F1
#
_cell.length_a   1.000
_cell.length_b   1.000
_cell.length_c   1.000
_cell.angle_alpha   90.00
_cell.angle_beta   90.00
_cell.angle_gamma   90.00
#
_symmetry.space_group_name_H-M   'P 1'
#
loop_
_entity.id
_entity.type
_entity.pdbx_description
1 polymer ?
#
loop_
_entity_poly.entity_id
_entity_poly.type
_entity_poly.pdbx_seq_one_letter_code
_entity_poly.pdbx_strand_id
1 'polypeptide(L)'
;MKTIGFFRVVAEPLNKSSMPPQCYRFQEFFHHSRFCARAPKCLKCSGGHLTSECTKSAKAQAKCANCSGPHPANFSGCPKNPINTKNNKNKPTKNVWQERAAARKEKVSQ
;
A
#
# COMPACT_ATOMS: atom_id res chain seq x y z
N MET A 1 -0.57 -25.53 -29.23
CA MET A 1 0.81 -25.02 -29.42
C MET A 1 0.76 -23.95 -30.49
N LYS A 2 1.39 -22.78 -30.25
CA LYS A 2 1.47 -21.72 -31.24
C LYS A 2 2.85 -21.76 -31.87
N THR A 3 2.94 -21.54 -33.17
CA THR A 3 4.19 -21.42 -33.90
C THR A 3 4.50 -19.95 -34.13
N ILE A 4 5.72 -19.53 -33.81
CA ILE A 4 6.26 -18.23 -34.19
C ILE A 4 7.42 -18.53 -35.14
N GLY A 5 7.21 -18.25 -36.43
CA GLY A 5 8.10 -18.74 -37.48
C GLY A 5 8.17 -20.27 -37.48
N PHE A 6 9.39 -20.81 -37.48
CA PHE A 6 9.65 -22.26 -37.47
C PHE A 6 9.70 -22.87 -36.06
N PHE A 7 9.58 -22.05 -35.01
CA PHE A 7 9.69 -22.50 -33.63
C PHE A 7 8.32 -22.76 -33.03
N ARG A 8 8.17 -23.95 -32.41
CA ARG A 8 7.01 -24.26 -31.56
C ARG A 8 7.22 -23.62 -30.19
N VAL A 9 6.29 -22.74 -29.80
CA VAL A 9 6.36 -22.04 -28.52
C VAL A 9 5.12 -22.28 -27.67
N VAL A 10 5.33 -22.23 -26.35
CA VAL A 10 4.27 -22.19 -25.35
C VAL A 10 4.30 -20.79 -24.75
N ALA A 11 3.25 -20.01 -24.98
CA ALA A 11 3.11 -18.70 -24.38
C ALA A 11 2.52 -18.88 -22.98
N GLU A 12 3.33 -18.63 -21.95
CA GLU A 12 2.85 -18.58 -20.57
C GLU A 12 2.29 -17.17 -20.25
N PRO A 13 1.23 -17.07 -19.44
CA PRO A 13 0.76 -15.79 -18.95
C PRO A 13 1.86 -15.07 -18.17
N LEU A 14 1.95 -13.74 -18.33
CA LEU A 14 2.83 -12.94 -17.49
C LEU A 14 2.44 -13.15 -16.01
N ASN A 15 3.40 -13.60 -15.20
CA ASN A 15 3.21 -13.71 -13.76
C ASN A 15 3.07 -12.30 -13.16
N LYS A 16 1.83 -11.91 -12.84
CA LYS A 16 1.55 -10.61 -12.24
C LYS A 16 1.80 -10.70 -10.74
N SER A 17 2.74 -9.90 -10.24
CA SER A 17 2.89 -9.71 -8.80
C SER A 17 1.58 -9.14 -8.23
N SER A 18 1.07 -9.78 -7.17
CA SER A 18 -0.10 -9.29 -6.41
C SER A 18 0.20 -8.01 -5.62
N MET A 19 1.49 -7.75 -5.38
CA MET A 19 1.97 -6.58 -4.65
C MET A 19 2.11 -5.37 -5.58
N PRO A 20 1.46 -4.23 -5.27
CA PRO A 20 1.78 -2.99 -5.96
C PRO A 20 3.23 -2.57 -5.64
N PRO A 21 3.88 -1.85 -6.55
CA PRO A 21 5.25 -1.40 -6.36
C PRO A 21 5.36 -0.49 -5.14
N GLN A 22 6.43 -0.68 -4.35
CA GLN A 22 6.80 0.22 -3.25
C GLN A 22 7.93 1.14 -3.70
N CYS A 23 7.77 2.43 -3.43
CA CYS A 23 8.79 3.43 -3.70
C CYS A 23 9.80 3.48 -2.56
N TYR A 24 11.05 3.13 -2.82
CA TYR A 24 12.13 3.21 -1.82
C TYR A 24 12.60 4.64 -1.51
N ARG A 25 12.17 5.65 -2.28
CA ARG A 25 12.40 7.05 -1.93
C ARG A 25 11.41 7.51 -0.86
N PHE A 26 10.11 7.26 -1.00
CA PHE A 26 9.09 7.79 -0.06
C PHE A 26 8.44 6.73 0.85
N GLN A 27 8.74 5.45 0.63
CA GLN A 27 8.20 4.25 1.28
C GLN A 27 6.72 3.94 1.03
N GLU A 28 6.02 4.76 0.25
CA GLU A 28 4.64 4.54 -0.16
C GLU A 28 4.50 3.56 -1.34
N PHE A 29 3.30 3.00 -1.47
CA PHE A 29 2.94 2.06 -2.52
C PHE A 29 2.43 2.77 -3.80
N PHE A 30 2.18 2.00 -4.85
CA PHE A 30 1.57 2.40 -6.14
C PHE A 30 2.44 3.25 -7.07
N HIS A 31 3.74 3.36 -6.84
CA HIS A 31 4.68 4.00 -7.77
C HIS A 31 6.11 3.50 -7.57
N HIS A 32 6.96 3.68 -8.58
CA HIS A 32 8.37 3.32 -8.52
C HIS A 32 9.25 4.52 -8.11
N SER A 33 10.37 4.23 -7.44
CA SER A 33 11.36 5.26 -7.03
C SER A 33 11.87 6.12 -8.19
N ARG A 34 11.97 5.54 -9.40
CA ARG A 34 12.45 6.24 -10.61
C ARG A 34 11.59 7.45 -10.97
N PHE A 35 10.29 7.39 -10.69
CA PHE A 35 9.32 8.44 -11.02
C PHE A 35 8.88 9.24 -9.79
N CYS A 36 9.58 9.10 -8.66
CA CYS A 36 9.23 9.77 -7.43
C CYS A 36 10.02 11.08 -7.28
N ALA A 37 9.32 12.21 -7.34
CA ALA A 37 9.87 13.54 -7.10
C ALA A 37 9.78 13.99 -5.61
N ARG A 38 9.26 13.13 -4.72
CA ARG A 38 9.09 13.48 -3.31
C ARG A 38 10.39 13.41 -2.52
N ALA A 39 10.45 14.19 -1.44
CA ALA A 39 11.54 14.14 -0.47
C ALA A 39 11.71 12.71 0.08
N PRO A 40 12.94 12.24 0.30
CA PRO A 40 13.17 10.87 0.74
C PRO A 40 12.67 10.65 2.17
N LYS A 41 12.22 9.43 2.44
CA LYS A 41 11.89 8.90 3.76
C LYS A 41 12.67 7.61 3.98
N CYS A 42 13.37 7.54 5.10
CA CYS A 42 14.16 6.39 5.48
C CYS A 42 13.25 5.21 5.85
N LEU A 43 13.54 4.03 5.28
CA LEU A 43 12.83 2.78 5.55
C LEU A 43 12.89 2.37 7.03
N LYS A 44 14.02 2.66 7.69
CA LYS A 44 14.31 2.24 9.07
C LYS A 44 13.69 3.15 10.10
N CYS A 45 13.71 4.47 9.88
CA CYS A 45 13.38 5.44 10.93
C CYS A 45 12.32 6.48 10.56
N SER A 46 11.82 6.45 9.32
CA SER A 46 10.90 7.47 8.77
C SER A 46 11.47 8.89 8.70
N GLY A 47 12.79 9.06 8.87
CA GLY A 47 13.46 10.37 8.77
C GLY A 47 13.59 10.85 7.32
N GLY A 48 13.80 12.15 7.13
CA GLY A 48 13.87 12.84 5.82
C GLY A 48 15.17 12.62 5.04
N HIS A 49 15.65 11.38 4.95
CA HIS A 49 16.89 11.00 4.26
C HIS A 49 16.73 9.65 3.58
N LEU A 50 17.66 9.29 2.69
CA LEU A 50 17.69 7.97 2.06
C LEU A 50 18.13 6.91 3.08
N THR A 51 17.67 5.68 2.92
CA THR A 51 18.04 4.58 3.83
C THR A 51 19.55 4.31 3.88
N SER A 52 20.28 4.64 2.81
CA SER A 52 21.74 4.56 2.70
C SER A 52 22.47 5.52 3.64
N GLU A 53 21.88 6.69 3.91
CA GLU A 53 22.44 7.74 4.76
C GLU A 53 22.02 7.57 6.24
N CYS A 54 21.28 6.52 6.55
CA CYS A 54 20.74 6.32 7.88
C CYS A 54 21.81 5.84 8.86
N THR A 55 22.07 6.64 9.90
CA THR A 55 22.99 6.32 11.00
C THR A 55 22.43 5.31 12.00
N LYS A 56 21.13 4.98 11.93
CA LYS A 56 20.54 3.98 12.83
C LYS A 56 21.07 2.58 12.53
N SER A 57 21.54 1.92 13.59
CA SER A 57 21.92 0.50 13.55
C SER A 57 20.76 -0.38 13.10
N ALA A 58 21.07 -1.49 12.41
CA ALA A 58 20.08 -2.47 11.98
C ALA A 58 19.33 -3.14 13.15
N LYS A 59 19.92 -3.14 14.36
CA LYS A 59 19.30 -3.67 15.58
C LYS A 59 18.36 -2.67 16.28
N ALA A 60 18.41 -1.39 15.90
CA ALA A 60 17.54 -0.38 16.50
C ALA A 60 16.09 -0.58 16.06
N GLN A 61 15.14 -0.28 16.96
CA GLN A 61 13.72 -0.38 16.65
C GLN A 61 13.36 0.48 15.43
N ALA A 62 12.84 -0.18 14.39
CA ALA A 62 12.43 0.49 13.18
C ALA A 62 11.10 1.22 13.39
N LYS A 63 10.89 2.31 12.65
CA LYS A 63 9.64 3.06 12.60
C LYS A 63 9.08 3.00 11.19
N CYS A 64 7.82 2.62 11.07
CA CYS A 64 7.16 2.51 9.77
C CYS A 64 6.81 3.90 9.23
N ALA A 65 7.16 4.19 7.98
CA ALA A 65 6.79 5.45 7.33
C ALA A 65 5.28 5.56 7.02
N ASN A 66 4.60 4.41 6.89
CA ASN A 66 3.20 4.34 6.49
C ASN A 66 2.24 4.34 7.70
N CYS A 67 2.47 3.47 8.70
CA CYS A 67 1.61 3.32 9.87
C CYS A 67 2.23 3.79 11.20
N SER A 68 3.48 4.30 11.19
CA SER A 68 4.22 4.69 12.40
C SER A 68 4.48 3.61 13.46
N GLY A 69 4.13 2.34 13.17
CA GLY A 69 4.38 1.20 14.05
C GLY A 69 5.86 0.79 14.16
N PRO A 70 6.19 -0.10 15.12
CA PRO A 70 7.55 -0.51 15.45
C PRO A 70 8.10 -1.57 14.47
N HIS A 71 8.06 -1.30 13.18
CA HIS A 71 8.54 -2.17 12.12
C HIS A 71 8.97 -1.34 10.90
N PRO A 72 9.79 -1.86 9.97
CA PRO A 72 10.15 -1.12 8.75
C PRO A 72 8.94 -0.96 7.82
N ALA A 73 9.00 0.01 6.91
CA ALA A 73 7.89 0.30 6.01
C ALA A 73 7.60 -0.79 4.95
N ASN A 74 8.52 -1.72 4.71
CA ASN A 74 8.37 -2.87 3.81
C ASN A 74 7.83 -4.14 4.52
N PHE A 75 7.50 -4.05 5.80
CA PHE A 75 7.00 -5.20 6.55
C PHE A 75 5.65 -5.68 6.00
N SER A 76 5.57 -6.97 5.64
CA SER A 76 4.38 -7.58 5.03
C SER A 76 3.15 -7.51 5.93
N GLY A 77 3.32 -7.60 7.25
CA GLY A 77 2.24 -7.50 8.24
C GLY A 77 1.78 -6.07 8.55
N CYS A 78 2.27 -5.04 7.86
CA CYS A 78 1.84 -3.67 8.11
C CYS A 78 0.33 -3.52 7.81
N PRO A 79 -0.47 -2.89 8.70
CA PRO A 79 -1.91 -2.69 8.45
C PRO A 79 -2.19 -1.78 7.24
N LYS A 80 -1.23 -0.92 6.87
CA LYS A 80 -1.31 -0.08 5.66
C LYS A 80 -0.71 -0.74 4.41
N ASN A 81 -0.27 -2.00 4.49
CA ASN A 81 0.11 -2.75 3.31
C ASN A 81 -1.13 -3.00 2.43
N PRO A 82 -1.08 -2.67 1.12
CA PRO A 82 -2.18 -2.90 0.18
C PRO A 82 -2.72 -4.33 0.12
N ILE A 83 -1.93 -5.36 0.47
CA ILE A 83 -2.46 -6.72 0.59
C ILE A 83 -3.44 -6.82 1.76
N ASN A 84 -3.07 -6.25 2.91
CA ASN A 84 -3.83 -6.37 4.16
C ASN A 84 -5.07 -5.46 4.16
N THR A 85 -5.05 -4.35 3.41
CA THR A 85 -6.20 -3.43 3.32
C THR A 85 -7.34 -3.96 2.44
N LYS A 86 -7.04 -4.81 1.44
CA LYS A 86 -8.07 -5.39 0.55
C LYS A 86 -9.08 -6.25 1.31
N ASN A 87 -8.65 -6.90 2.40
CA ASN A 87 -9.52 -7.76 3.23
C ASN A 87 -10.49 -6.96 4.12
N ASN A 88 -10.29 -5.64 4.27
CA ASN A 88 -11.10 -4.79 5.14
C ASN A 88 -12.29 -4.11 4.42
N LYS A 89 -12.57 -4.48 3.16
CA LYS A 89 -13.71 -3.94 2.39
C LYS A 89 -15.07 -4.51 2.83
N ASN A 90 -15.10 -5.48 3.74
CA ASN A 90 -16.34 -6.01 4.32
C ASN A 90 -16.91 -5.16 5.46
N LYS A 91 -16.40 -3.94 5.70
CA LYS A 91 -17.08 -3.04 6.65
C LYS A 91 -18.39 -2.60 6.00
N PRO A 92 -19.57 -2.89 6.59
CA PRO A 92 -20.83 -2.40 6.06
C PRO A 92 -20.74 -0.87 6.03
N THR A 93 -20.69 -0.30 4.84
CA THR A 93 -20.81 1.14 4.67
C THR A 93 -22.19 1.49 5.17
N LYS A 94 -22.30 2.20 6.29
CA LYS A 94 -23.58 2.76 6.72
C LYS A 94 -24.10 3.59 5.54
N ASN A 95 -25.24 3.20 4.99
CA ASN A 95 -25.81 3.89 3.84
C ASN A 95 -26.28 5.26 4.33
N VAL A 96 -25.53 6.29 3.96
CA VAL A 96 -25.81 7.70 4.29
C VAL A 96 -27.24 8.11 3.91
N TRP A 97 -27.82 7.45 2.90
CA TRP A 97 -29.21 7.64 2.48
C TRP A 97 -30.25 7.10 3.48
N GLN A 98 -29.96 5.99 4.15
CA GLN A 98 -30.84 5.40 5.16
C GLN A 98 -30.85 6.24 6.45
N GLU A 99 -29.69 6.75 6.87
CA GLU A 99 -29.57 7.65 8.03
C GLU A 99 -30.29 8.99 7.80
N ARG A 100 -30.16 9.56 6.59
CA ARG A 100 -30.87 10.80 6.21
C ARG A 100 -32.40 10.60 6.10
N ALA A 101 -32.83 9.43 5.64
CA ALA A 101 -34.25 9.08 5.57
C ALA A 101 -34.88 8.91 6.96
N ALA A 102 -34.15 8.31 7.92
CA ALA A 102 -34.58 8.22 9.30
C ALA A 102 -34.68 9.60 9.97
N ALA A 103 -33.66 10.46 9.80
CA ALA A 103 -33.65 11.83 10.34
C ALA A 103 -34.74 12.73 9.74
N ARG A 104 -35.20 12.46 8.51
CA ARG A 104 -36.29 13.21 7.88
C ARG A 104 -37.67 12.79 8.39
N LYS A 105 -37.85 11.54 8.82
CA LYS A 105 -39.11 11.05 9.41
C LYS A 105 -39.36 11.62 10.80
N GLU A 106 -38.30 11.82 11.59
CA GLU A 106 -38.40 12.38 12.94
C GLU A 106 -38.86 13.85 12.94
N LYS A 107 -38.46 14.63 11.92
CA LYS A 107 -38.82 16.04 11.77
C LYS A 107 -40.23 16.29 11.21
N VAL A 108 -40.90 15.27 10.70
CA VAL A 108 -42.25 15.38 10.13
C VAL A 108 -43.34 15.04 11.18
N SER A 109 -42.94 14.52 12.34
CA SER A 109 -43.84 14.15 13.44
C SER A 109 -43.85 15.13 14.62
N GLN A 110 -43.18 16.29 14.49
CA GLN A 110 -43.22 17.40 15.44
C GLN A 110 -43.96 18.60 14.85
#